data_AF-A0A2G7GUI5-F1
#
_entry.id   AF-A0A2G7GUI5-F1
#
_cell.length_a   1.000
_cell.length_b   1.000
_cell.length_c   1.000
_cell.angle_alpha   90.00
_cell.angle_beta   90.00
_cell.angle_gamma   90.00
#
_symmetry.space_group_name_H-M   'P 1'
#
loop_
_entity.id
_entity.type
_entity.pdbx_description
1 polymer ?
#
loop_
_entity_poly.entity_id
_entity_poly.type
_entity_poly.pdbx_seq_one_letter_code
_entity_poly.pdbx_strand_id
1 'polypeptide(L)'
;MRVYAIADLHLATVTPKPMTVFGPNWAGHPQAIFDQWRELVRPQDLVLLPGDLSWAMRLPDAMTDLAPVAALPGTKVLLRGNHDYWWPTAAKLRAALPPGMLAVVNDAVRVENVVVCGSRGWLTPGHDPLSDDDTRLLTREAERLSLSVKAARALRQPGDHLILMLHYPPATPPYPANPITRVIDDACPDLIVYGHLHGVPVERSMRHVGGVPAHLVAADGLKFRPRLLLDTGD
;
A
#
# COMPACT_ATOMS: atom_id res chain seq x y z
N MET A 1 11.77 15.57 4.31
CA MET A 1 11.86 14.09 4.28
C MET A 1 11.27 13.61 2.96
N ARG A 2 11.87 12.61 2.28
CA ARG A 2 11.27 12.08 1.04
C ARG A 2 10.33 10.92 1.35
N VAL A 3 9.23 10.82 0.61
CA VAL A 3 8.29 9.71 0.72
C VAL A 3 8.31 8.90 -0.56
N TYR A 4 8.62 7.62 -0.42
CA TYR A 4 8.60 6.63 -1.47
C TYR A 4 7.43 5.66 -1.29
N ALA A 5 7.07 4.93 -2.35
CA ALA A 5 6.15 3.82 -2.25
C ALA A 5 6.50 2.68 -3.21
N ILE A 6 6.21 1.45 -2.77
CA ILE A 6 6.26 0.23 -3.56
C ILE A 6 5.35 -0.82 -2.91
N ALA A 7 4.55 -1.52 -3.71
CA ALA A 7 3.62 -2.56 -3.29
C ALA A 7 3.97 -3.90 -3.95
N ASP A 8 3.26 -4.95 -3.54
CA ASP A 8 3.29 -6.23 -4.25
C ASP A 8 4.70 -6.83 -4.33
N LEU A 9 5.40 -6.81 -3.18
CA LEU A 9 6.75 -7.37 -3.08
C LEU A 9 6.75 -8.88 -3.24
N HIS A 10 5.64 -9.56 -2.91
CA HIS A 10 5.44 -10.99 -3.13
C HIS A 10 6.63 -11.86 -2.70
N LEU A 11 7.18 -11.58 -1.52
CA LEU A 11 8.29 -12.34 -0.96
C LEU A 11 7.83 -13.75 -0.57
N ALA A 12 8.71 -14.73 -0.74
CA ALA A 12 8.37 -16.14 -0.56
C ALA A 12 9.59 -16.96 -0.13
N THR A 13 10.28 -16.52 0.92
CA THR A 13 11.54 -17.14 1.37
C THR A 13 11.31 -18.52 1.98
N VAL A 14 10.27 -18.67 2.81
CA VAL A 14 10.00 -19.92 3.54
C VAL A 14 9.43 -21.01 2.62
N THR A 15 8.47 -20.63 1.77
CA THR A 15 7.85 -21.53 0.78
C THR A 15 8.09 -20.94 -0.60
N PRO A 16 9.14 -21.39 -1.32
CA PRO A 16 9.55 -20.79 -2.58
C PRO A 16 8.41 -20.74 -3.60
N LYS A 17 8.05 -19.52 -3.98
CA LYS A 17 7.12 -19.23 -5.08
C LYS A 17 7.79 -18.21 -6.00
N PRO A 18 8.60 -18.66 -6.97
CA PRO A 18 9.34 -17.75 -7.83
C PRO A 18 8.36 -16.93 -8.66
N MET A 19 8.45 -15.61 -8.60
CA MET A 19 7.51 -14.73 -9.31
C MET A 19 7.65 -14.80 -10.83
N THR A 20 8.75 -15.34 -11.35
CA THR A 20 8.97 -15.57 -12.79
C THR A 20 7.93 -16.49 -13.44
N VAL A 21 7.17 -17.27 -12.66
CA VAL A 21 6.02 -18.03 -13.18
C VAL A 21 4.90 -17.14 -13.71
N PHE A 22 4.84 -15.88 -13.26
CA PHE A 22 3.87 -14.87 -13.71
C PHE A 22 4.38 -14.05 -14.90
N GLY A 23 5.64 -14.24 -15.32
CA GLY A 23 6.19 -13.61 -16.50
C GLY A 23 7.69 -13.27 -16.37
N PRO A 24 8.36 -13.05 -17.52
CA PRO A 24 9.80 -12.74 -17.55
C PRO A 24 10.14 -11.37 -16.95
N ASN A 25 9.16 -10.47 -16.83
CA ASN A 25 9.30 -9.17 -16.16
C ASN A 25 9.64 -9.29 -14.67
N TRP A 26 9.47 -10.47 -14.07
CA TRP A 26 9.86 -10.78 -12.69
C TRP A 26 11.30 -11.29 -12.53
N ALA A 27 12.10 -11.30 -13.59
CA ALA A 27 13.50 -11.68 -13.51
C ALA A 27 14.27 -10.81 -12.51
N GLY A 28 15.09 -11.44 -11.67
CA GLY A 28 15.86 -10.76 -10.62
C GLY A 28 15.07 -10.47 -9.34
N HIS A 29 13.78 -10.79 -9.28
CA HIS A 29 13.01 -10.77 -8.03
C HIS A 29 13.55 -11.82 -7.03
N PRO A 30 13.62 -11.50 -5.72
CA PRO A 30 13.34 -10.20 -5.09
C PRO A 30 14.56 -9.25 -5.06
N GLN A 31 15.76 -9.72 -5.40
CA GLN A 31 17.01 -8.98 -5.22
C GLN A 31 17.01 -7.60 -5.89
N ALA A 32 16.42 -7.50 -7.08
CA ALA A 32 16.28 -6.23 -7.81
C ALA A 32 15.57 -5.15 -6.97
N ILE A 33 14.55 -5.53 -6.18
CA ILE A 33 13.85 -4.59 -5.28
C ILE A 33 14.83 -4.06 -4.24
N PHE A 34 15.58 -4.95 -3.60
CA PHE A 34 16.48 -4.58 -2.50
C PHE A 34 17.63 -3.70 -2.98
N ASP A 35 18.18 -3.97 -4.17
CA ASP A 35 19.27 -3.18 -4.73
C ASP A 35 18.80 -1.78 -5.11
N GLN A 36 17.66 -1.68 -5.81
CA GLN A 36 17.04 -0.40 -6.18
C GLN A 36 16.62 0.42 -4.96
N TRP A 37 16.13 -0.24 -3.90
CA TRP A 37 15.78 0.41 -2.64
C TRP A 37 17.02 1.03 -1.98
N ARG A 38 18.12 0.28 -1.84
CA ARG A 38 19.36 0.79 -1.24
C ARG A 38 19.97 1.95 -2.03
N GLU A 39 19.84 1.92 -3.35
CA GLU A 39 20.30 3.01 -4.22
C GLU A 39 19.57 4.33 -3.90
N LEU A 40 18.24 4.27 -3.72
CA LEU A 40 17.38 5.45 -3.65
C LEU A 40 17.11 5.99 -2.25
N VAL A 41 16.72 5.09 -1.35
CA VAL A 41 16.12 5.44 -0.06
C VAL A 41 17.24 5.67 0.97
N ARG A 42 17.04 6.65 1.83
CA ARG A 42 17.95 7.01 2.93
C ARG A 42 17.27 6.78 4.28
N PRO A 43 18.04 6.64 5.38
CA PRO A 43 17.47 6.30 6.69
C PRO A 43 16.34 7.21 7.17
N GLN A 44 16.39 8.50 6.82
CA GLN A 44 15.39 9.51 7.18
C GLN A 44 14.12 9.50 6.31
N ASP A 45 14.10 8.75 5.21
CA ASP A 45 12.95 8.73 4.31
C ASP A 45 11.82 7.83 4.84
N LEU A 46 10.62 8.06 4.30
CA LEU A 46 9.44 7.23 4.55
C LEU A 46 9.17 6.34 3.32
N VAL A 47 8.82 5.08 3.53
CA VAL A 47 8.41 4.16 2.47
C VAL A 47 7.05 3.55 2.77
N LEU A 48 6.11 3.77 1.87
CA LEU A 48 4.76 3.23 1.94
C LEU A 48 4.70 1.87 1.25
N LEU A 49 4.10 0.89 1.92
CA LEU A 49 3.99 -0.49 1.48
C LEU A 49 2.51 -0.91 1.39
N PRO A 50 1.80 -0.57 0.29
CA PRO A 50 0.37 -0.82 0.17
C PRO A 50 0.01 -2.27 -0.21
N GLY A 51 0.43 -3.22 0.63
CA GLY A 51 -0.02 -4.61 0.59
C GLY A 51 0.79 -5.56 -0.30
N ASP A 52 0.49 -6.84 -0.12
CA ASP A 52 1.04 -7.99 -0.84
C ASP A 52 2.55 -8.11 -0.71
N LEU A 53 3.01 -8.10 0.55
CA LEU A 53 4.44 -8.11 0.86
C LEU A 53 5.01 -9.52 0.88
N SER A 54 4.22 -10.51 1.29
CA SER A 54 4.66 -11.90 1.43
C SER A 54 3.55 -12.88 1.10
N TRP A 55 3.93 -13.99 0.44
CA TRP A 55 3.10 -15.17 0.19
C TRP A 55 2.92 -16.06 1.42
N ALA A 56 3.57 -15.74 2.54
CA ALA A 56 3.43 -16.49 3.77
C ALA A 56 1.97 -16.55 4.24
N MET A 57 1.57 -17.71 4.75
CA MET A 57 0.21 -17.91 5.28
C MET A 57 0.10 -17.55 6.76
N ARG A 58 1.23 -17.45 7.48
CA ARG A 58 1.28 -17.23 8.93
C ARG A 58 2.32 -16.17 9.26
N LEU A 59 2.04 -15.39 10.30
CA LEU A 59 2.92 -14.30 10.74
C LEU A 59 4.39 -14.72 10.92
N PRO A 60 4.75 -15.83 11.61
CA PRO A 60 6.16 -16.19 11.78
C PRO A 60 6.92 -16.38 10.46
N ASP A 61 6.25 -16.98 9.47
CA ASP A 61 6.84 -17.21 8.15
C ASP A 61 6.98 -15.86 7.41
N ALA A 62 5.97 -15.00 7.50
CA ALA A 62 6.03 -13.64 6.94
C ALA A 62 7.13 -12.78 7.58
N MET A 63 7.40 -12.97 8.89
CA MET A 63 8.48 -12.27 9.56
C MET A 63 9.87 -12.62 8.99
N THR A 64 10.03 -13.82 8.42
CA THR A 64 11.26 -14.19 7.70
C THR A 64 11.44 -13.34 6.44
N ASP A 65 10.34 -13.08 5.72
CA ASP A 65 10.33 -12.21 4.54
C ASP A 65 10.46 -10.73 4.89
N LEU A 66 9.84 -10.28 5.99
CA LEU A 66 9.87 -8.87 6.41
C LEU A 66 11.19 -8.46 7.07
N ALA A 67 11.94 -9.39 7.66
CA ALA A 67 13.23 -9.11 8.29
C ALA A 67 14.24 -8.40 7.35
N PRO A 68 14.51 -8.88 6.12
CA PRO A 68 15.38 -8.15 5.19
C PRO A 68 14.79 -6.80 4.77
N VAL A 69 13.47 -6.67 4.64
CA VAL A 69 12.80 -5.40 4.34
C VAL A 69 13.00 -4.40 5.48
N ALA A 70 12.88 -4.86 6.74
CA ALA A 70 13.11 -4.03 7.92
C ALA A 70 14.51 -3.42 7.95
N ALA A 71 15.52 -4.19 7.52
CA ALA A 71 16.92 -3.79 7.46
C ALA A 71 17.25 -2.78 6.34
N LEU A 72 16.37 -2.59 5.36
CA LEU A 72 16.55 -1.57 4.31
C LEU A 72 16.44 -0.15 4.91
N PRO A 73 17.02 0.89 4.28
CA PRO A 73 16.89 2.26 4.77
C PRO A 73 15.43 2.76 4.72
N GLY A 74 15.13 3.73 5.59
CA GLY A 74 13.84 4.41 5.71
C GLY A 74 12.89 3.77 6.74
N THR A 75 11.91 4.54 7.19
CA THR A 75 10.78 4.05 8.00
C THR A 75 9.71 3.48 7.07
N LYS A 76 9.11 2.34 7.42
CA LYS A 76 8.11 1.67 6.56
C LYS A 76 6.73 1.79 7.17
N VAL A 77 5.73 2.12 6.36
CA VAL A 77 4.32 2.06 6.77
C VAL A 77 3.61 1.01 5.93
N LEU A 78 3.14 -0.04 6.60
CA LEU A 78 2.55 -1.20 5.97
C LEU A 78 1.02 -1.09 5.97
N LEU A 79 0.44 -1.54 4.86
CA LEU A 79 -0.98 -1.84 4.72
C LEU A 79 -1.14 -3.30 4.30
N ARG A 80 -2.27 -3.90 4.65
CA ARG A 80 -2.61 -5.27 4.26
C ARG A 80 -3.08 -5.34 2.80
N GLY A 81 -2.52 -6.27 2.02
CA GLY A 81 -3.03 -6.67 0.71
C GLY A 81 -3.93 -7.91 0.73
N ASN A 82 -4.33 -8.42 -0.43
CA ASN A 82 -5.18 -9.62 -0.50
C ASN A 82 -4.41 -10.94 -0.38
N HIS A 83 -3.10 -10.95 -0.65
CA HIS A 83 -2.22 -12.10 -0.47
C HIS A 83 -1.53 -12.14 0.91
N ASP A 84 -1.65 -11.07 1.70
CA ASP A 84 -1.19 -11.04 3.09
C ASP A 84 -2.13 -11.81 4.04
N TYR A 85 -2.23 -13.13 3.85
CA TYR A 85 -3.01 -14.04 4.70
C TYR A 85 -2.44 -14.13 6.12
N TRP A 86 -1.14 -13.90 6.26
CA TRP A 86 -0.41 -13.89 7.51
C TRP A 86 -0.80 -12.76 8.48
N TRP A 87 -1.51 -11.73 8.00
CA TRP A 87 -1.80 -10.49 8.72
C TRP A 87 -2.81 -10.68 9.88
N PRO A 88 -2.40 -10.51 11.15
CA PRO A 88 -3.25 -10.75 12.31
C PRO A 88 -4.00 -9.48 12.76
N THR A 89 -4.55 -9.49 13.97
CA THR A 89 -5.05 -8.27 14.65
C THR A 89 -3.95 -7.21 14.82
N ALA A 90 -4.33 -5.93 14.87
CA ALA A 90 -3.40 -4.81 15.01
C ALA A 90 -2.39 -4.96 16.17
N ALA A 91 -2.85 -5.33 17.37
CA ALA A 91 -1.99 -5.49 18.55
C ALA A 91 -0.91 -6.56 18.34
N LYS A 92 -1.31 -7.74 17.85
CA LYS A 92 -0.38 -8.84 17.54
C LYS A 92 0.61 -8.47 16.45
N LEU A 93 0.17 -7.76 15.42
CA LEU A 93 1.05 -7.31 14.33
C LEU A 93 2.11 -6.32 14.87
N ARG A 94 1.66 -5.26 15.55
CA ARG A 94 2.55 -4.22 16.07
C ARG A 94 3.57 -4.75 17.08
N ALA A 95 3.19 -5.73 17.90
CA ALA A 95 4.11 -6.39 18.81
C ALA A 95 5.19 -7.23 18.11
N ALA A 96 4.94 -7.69 16.89
CA ALA A 96 5.87 -8.52 16.11
C ALA A 96 6.73 -7.71 15.13
N LEU A 97 6.30 -6.50 14.74
CA LEU A 97 7.02 -5.68 13.76
C LEU A 97 8.37 -5.21 14.33
N PRO A 98 9.46 -5.23 13.52
CA PRO A 98 10.75 -4.72 13.94
C PRO A 98 10.73 -3.18 14.05
N PRO A 99 11.69 -2.57 14.75
CA PRO A 99 11.85 -1.12 14.80
C PRO A 99 11.88 -0.49 13.40
N GLY A 100 11.24 0.67 13.25
CA GLY A 100 11.13 1.36 11.96
C GLY A 100 10.08 0.80 11.01
N MET A 101 9.28 -0.20 11.43
CA MET A 101 8.09 -0.64 10.71
C MET A 101 6.82 -0.30 11.50
N LEU A 102 5.91 0.39 10.83
CA LEU A 102 4.61 0.79 11.32
C LEU A 102 3.53 0.11 10.48
N ALA A 103 2.32 -0.05 11.02
CA ALA A 103 1.20 -0.62 10.27
C ALA A 103 -0.08 0.16 10.51
N VAL A 104 -0.80 0.40 9.42
CA VAL A 104 -2.15 0.97 9.41
C VAL A 104 -3.17 -0.16 9.46
N VAL A 105 -4.03 -0.16 10.48
CA VAL A 105 -5.09 -1.17 10.67
C VAL A 105 -6.36 -0.49 11.18
N ASN A 106 -7.19 0.00 10.25
CA ASN A 106 -8.39 0.80 10.55
C ASN A 106 -8.10 2.05 11.40
N ASP A 107 -6.89 2.58 11.28
CA ASP A 107 -6.40 3.76 12.00
C ASP A 107 -5.41 4.53 11.10
N ALA A 108 -4.54 5.33 11.71
CA ALA A 108 -3.56 6.13 10.98
C ALA A 108 -2.26 6.21 11.77
N VAL A 109 -1.19 6.57 11.07
CA VAL A 109 0.13 6.85 11.64
C VAL A 109 0.58 8.23 11.18
N ARG A 110 1.37 8.92 12.01
CA ARG A 110 2.02 10.18 11.65
C ARG A 110 3.53 10.01 11.80
N VAL A 111 4.26 10.29 10.73
CA VAL A 111 5.73 10.31 10.70
C VAL A 111 6.13 11.71 10.25
N GLU A 112 6.79 12.46 11.13
CA GLU A 112 7.06 13.89 10.92
C GLU A 112 5.80 14.63 10.46
N ASN A 113 5.83 15.30 9.30
CA ASN A 113 4.70 16.03 8.72
C ASN A 113 3.87 15.22 7.71
N VAL A 114 3.95 13.89 7.75
CA VAL A 114 3.19 12.99 6.88
C VAL A 114 2.26 12.12 7.71
N VAL A 115 0.95 12.26 7.48
CA VAL A 115 -0.09 11.41 8.06
C VAL A 115 -0.50 10.38 7.02
N VAL A 116 -0.44 9.11 7.38
CA VAL A 116 -0.79 7.99 6.51
C VAL A 116 -1.97 7.23 7.09
N CYS A 117 -2.99 7.02 6.25
CA CYS A 117 -4.15 6.20 6.58
C CYS A 117 -4.49 5.30 5.40
N GLY A 118 -5.44 4.39 5.58
CA GLY A 118 -5.82 3.48 4.51
C GLY A 118 -6.64 2.29 4.95
N SER A 119 -7.06 1.51 3.97
CA SER A 119 -7.67 0.19 4.14
C SER A 119 -7.25 -0.71 2.99
N ARG A 120 -7.49 -2.03 3.08
CA ARG A 120 -7.15 -2.93 1.98
C ARG A 120 -7.88 -2.52 0.70
N GLY A 121 -9.14 -2.09 0.83
CA GLY A 121 -10.03 -1.89 -0.32
C GLY A 121 -10.60 -3.21 -0.81
N TRP A 122 -11.38 -3.14 -1.90
CA TRP A 122 -12.02 -4.29 -2.51
C TRP A 122 -12.25 -4.06 -4.01
N LEU A 123 -12.81 -5.06 -4.68
CA LEU A 123 -13.35 -4.88 -6.03
C LEU A 123 -14.39 -3.75 -6.05
N THR A 124 -14.29 -2.90 -7.06
CA THR A 124 -15.19 -1.77 -7.29
C THR A 124 -16.01 -1.99 -8.56
N PRO A 125 -17.22 -1.42 -8.65
CA PRO A 125 -17.99 -1.49 -9.89
C PRO A 125 -17.23 -0.84 -11.05
N GLY A 126 -17.42 -1.36 -12.25
CA GLY A 126 -16.80 -0.87 -13.46
C GLY A 126 -17.67 -1.16 -14.67
N HIS A 127 -17.07 -1.65 -15.76
CA HIS A 127 -17.81 -2.19 -16.90
C HIS A 127 -18.72 -3.35 -16.48
N ASP A 128 -18.24 -4.20 -15.57
CA ASP A 128 -19.01 -5.28 -14.99
C ASP A 128 -19.60 -4.85 -13.63
N PRO A 129 -20.86 -5.22 -13.34
CA PRO A 129 -21.45 -5.01 -12.03
C PRO A 129 -20.79 -5.92 -10.98
N LEU A 130 -20.83 -5.49 -9.72
CA LEU A 130 -20.42 -6.33 -8.59
C LEU A 130 -21.50 -7.35 -8.24
N SER A 131 -21.08 -8.49 -7.70
CA SER A 131 -21.99 -9.39 -6.99
C SER A 131 -22.52 -8.74 -5.69
N ASP A 132 -23.58 -9.29 -5.11
CA ASP A 132 -24.09 -8.84 -3.81
C ASP A 132 -23.04 -8.99 -2.69
N ASP A 133 -22.27 -10.08 -2.74
CA ASP A 133 -21.19 -10.33 -1.78
C ASP A 133 -20.06 -9.32 -1.94
N ASP A 134 -19.65 -9.00 -3.17
CA ASP A 134 -18.63 -7.98 -3.43
C ASP A 134 -19.11 -6.59 -3.03
N THR A 135 -20.38 -6.28 -3.26
CA THR A 135 -20.99 -5.00 -2.85
C THR A 135 -20.96 -4.86 -1.33
N ARG A 136 -21.28 -5.92 -0.60
CA ARG A 136 -21.22 -5.97 0.86
C ARG A 136 -19.79 -5.83 1.39
N LEU A 137 -18.82 -6.49 0.75
CA LEU A 137 -17.40 -6.41 1.13
C LEU A 137 -16.82 -5.03 0.84
N LEU A 138 -17.15 -4.43 -0.31
CA LEU A 138 -16.75 -3.06 -0.65
C LEU A 138 -17.29 -2.06 0.37
N THR A 139 -18.55 -2.18 0.76
CA THR A 139 -19.16 -1.32 1.80
C THR A 139 -18.41 -1.45 3.13
N ARG A 140 -18.07 -2.67 3.54
CA ARG A 140 -17.30 -2.91 4.77
C ARG A 140 -15.88 -2.34 4.70
N GLU A 141 -15.22 -2.38 3.55
CA GLU A 141 -13.89 -1.76 3.37
C GLU A 141 -13.97 -0.23 3.38
N ALA A 142 -15.08 0.36 2.92
CA ALA A 142 -15.33 1.80 3.03
C ALA A 142 -15.58 2.25 4.47
N GLU A 143 -16.27 1.44 5.29
CA GLU A 143 -16.39 1.68 6.74
C GLU A 143 -15.02 1.66 7.43
N ARG A 144 -14.16 0.68 7.09
CA ARG A 144 -12.79 0.61 7.61
C ARG A 144 -11.95 1.80 7.18
N LEU A 145 -12.06 2.21 5.92
CA LEU A 145 -11.38 3.41 5.42
C LEU A 145 -11.84 4.65 6.18
N SER A 146 -13.15 4.78 6.45
CA SER A 146 -13.71 5.88 7.25
C SER A 146 -13.13 5.93 8.66
N LEU A 147 -12.90 4.78 9.31
CA LEU A 147 -12.22 4.71 10.61
C LEU A 147 -10.77 5.21 10.52
N SER A 148 -10.04 4.78 9.49
CA SER A 148 -8.66 5.24 9.23
C SER A 148 -8.59 6.75 8.97
N VAL A 149 -9.52 7.30 8.17
CA VAL A 149 -9.62 8.74 7.88
C VAL A 149 -9.92 9.53 9.15
N LYS A 150 -10.85 9.04 9.99
CA LYS A 150 -11.15 9.68 11.28
C LYS A 150 -9.91 9.72 12.18
N ALA A 151 -9.15 8.63 12.26
CA ALA A 151 -7.90 8.58 13.02
C ALA A 151 -6.87 9.56 12.44
N ALA A 152 -6.72 9.63 11.12
CA ALA A 152 -5.82 10.58 10.46
C ALA A 152 -6.17 12.03 10.79
N ARG A 153 -7.44 12.40 10.71
CA ARG A 153 -7.90 13.75 11.07
C ARG A 153 -7.56 14.12 12.51
N ALA A 154 -7.60 13.17 13.43
CA ALA A 154 -7.24 13.40 14.83
C ALA A 154 -5.72 13.56 15.04
N LEU A 155 -4.88 12.95 14.19
CA LEU A 155 -3.43 13.08 14.24
C LEU A 155 -2.90 14.31 13.49
N ARG A 156 -3.61 14.73 12.44
CA ARG A 156 -3.16 15.76 11.50
C ARG A 156 -3.00 17.12 12.16
N GLN A 157 -1.88 17.77 11.88
CA GLN A 157 -1.55 19.14 12.26
C GLN A 157 -1.54 20.06 11.03
N PRO A 158 -1.68 21.39 11.21
CA PRO A 158 -1.50 22.34 10.11
C PRO A 158 -0.16 22.14 9.41
N GLY A 159 -0.17 22.09 8.08
CA GLY A 159 1.03 21.84 7.27
C GLY A 159 1.36 20.36 7.05
N ASP A 160 0.64 19.42 7.67
CA ASP A 160 0.83 18.00 7.39
C ASP A 160 0.24 17.59 6.03
N HIS A 161 0.96 16.72 5.33
CA HIS A 161 0.48 15.99 4.16
C HIS A 161 -0.32 14.76 4.58
N LEU A 162 -1.49 14.56 4.00
CA LEU A 162 -2.32 13.38 4.17
C LEU A 162 -2.18 12.45 2.96
N ILE A 163 -1.67 11.25 3.20
CA ILE A 163 -1.56 10.20 2.19
C ILE A 163 -2.53 9.07 2.51
N LEU A 164 -3.30 8.67 1.51
CA LEU A 164 -4.24 7.55 1.62
C LEU A 164 -3.68 6.33 0.86
N MET A 165 -3.46 5.24 1.58
CA MET A 165 -3.06 3.96 1.01
C MET A 165 -4.29 3.06 0.80
N LEU A 166 -4.37 2.45 -0.38
CA LEU A 166 -5.23 1.29 -0.64
C LEU A 166 -4.36 0.16 -1.17
N HIS A 167 -4.77 -1.09 -1.01
CA HIS A 167 -4.13 -2.15 -1.80
C HIS A 167 -4.82 -2.27 -3.15
N TYR A 168 -6.14 -2.47 -3.15
CA TYR A 168 -6.96 -2.45 -4.36
C TYR A 168 -7.04 -1.04 -4.97
N PRO A 169 -7.25 -0.92 -6.29
CA PRO A 169 -7.55 0.36 -6.91
C PRO A 169 -8.80 1.00 -6.30
N PRO A 170 -8.83 2.33 -6.15
CA PRO A 170 -9.99 3.04 -5.60
C PRO A 170 -11.22 3.03 -6.53
N ALA A 171 -11.04 2.78 -7.82
CA ALA A 171 -12.12 2.52 -8.77
C ALA A 171 -11.61 1.75 -10.01
N THR A 172 -12.52 1.07 -10.72
CA THR A 172 -12.28 0.31 -11.95
C THR A 172 -12.88 1.06 -13.15
N PRO A 173 -12.29 1.05 -14.36
CA PRO A 173 -12.88 1.68 -15.55
C PRO A 173 -14.34 1.25 -15.76
N PRO A 174 -15.26 2.18 -16.10
CA PRO A 174 -15.05 3.59 -16.46
C PRO A 174 -15.00 4.56 -15.27
N TYR A 175 -14.65 4.06 -14.08
CA TYR A 175 -14.48 4.79 -12.83
C TYR A 175 -15.75 5.41 -12.24
N PRO A 176 -16.82 4.60 -12.05
CA PRO A 176 -18.02 5.09 -11.38
C PRO A 176 -17.76 5.43 -9.91
N ALA A 177 -18.54 6.38 -9.40
CA ALA A 177 -18.57 6.66 -7.97
C ALA A 177 -18.99 5.42 -7.18
N ASN A 178 -18.32 5.16 -6.06
CA ASN A 178 -18.55 3.99 -5.22
C ASN A 178 -18.32 4.33 -3.74
N PRO A 179 -18.60 3.41 -2.79
CA PRO A 179 -18.41 3.68 -1.35
C PRO A 179 -17.01 4.16 -0.97
N ILE A 180 -15.95 3.63 -1.60
CA ILE A 180 -14.56 4.04 -1.32
C ILE A 180 -14.30 5.45 -1.83
N THR A 181 -14.72 5.79 -3.06
CA THR A 181 -14.48 7.14 -3.61
C THR A 181 -15.17 8.21 -2.80
N ARG A 182 -16.36 7.94 -2.24
CA ARG A 182 -17.04 8.89 -1.33
C ARG A 182 -16.22 9.19 -0.08
N VAL A 183 -15.61 8.16 0.52
CA VAL A 183 -14.74 8.35 1.68
C VAL A 183 -13.47 9.12 1.32
N ILE A 184 -12.93 8.91 0.12
CA ILE A 184 -11.78 9.66 -0.41
C ILE A 184 -12.15 11.14 -0.59
N ASP A 185 -13.30 11.41 -1.21
CA ASP A 185 -13.79 12.78 -1.44
C ASP A 185 -13.98 13.52 -0.11
N ASP A 186 -14.55 12.85 0.90
CA ASP A 186 -14.69 13.43 2.24
C ASP A 186 -13.32 13.67 2.91
N ALA A 187 -12.36 12.76 2.71
CA ALA A 187 -11.05 12.83 3.36
C ALA A 187 -10.16 13.94 2.80
N CYS A 188 -10.33 14.32 1.53
CA CYS A 188 -9.46 15.24 0.79
C CYS A 188 -7.95 14.96 1.01
N PRO A 189 -7.45 13.75 0.73
CA PRO A 189 -6.02 13.46 0.85
C PRO A 189 -5.23 14.22 -0.23
N ASP A 190 -3.96 14.49 0.07
CA ASP A 190 -3.05 15.17 -0.87
C ASP A 190 -2.64 14.22 -2.03
N LEU A 191 -2.53 12.92 -1.75
CA LEU A 191 -2.37 11.89 -2.77
C LEU A 191 -2.85 10.51 -2.28
N ILE A 192 -3.10 9.63 -3.24
CA ILE A 192 -3.50 8.24 -3.05
C ILE A 192 -2.42 7.32 -3.63
N VAL A 193 -2.11 6.23 -2.94
CA VAL A 193 -1.25 5.16 -3.49
C VAL A 193 -1.95 3.82 -3.42
N TYR A 194 -1.78 3.01 -4.47
CA TYR A 194 -2.37 1.67 -4.56
C TYR A 194 -1.49 0.67 -5.29
N GLY A 195 -1.67 -0.62 -5.00
CA GLY A 195 -0.95 -1.74 -5.61
C GLY A 195 -1.86 -2.61 -6.47
N HIS A 196 -1.78 -3.93 -6.30
CA HIS A 196 -2.67 -4.98 -6.80
C HIS A 196 -2.66 -5.23 -8.32
N LEU A 197 -2.58 -4.19 -9.14
CA LEU A 197 -2.64 -4.30 -10.59
C LEU A 197 -1.28 -4.67 -11.18
N HIS A 198 -1.13 -5.94 -11.55
CA HIS A 198 0.04 -6.48 -12.25
C HIS A 198 -0.10 -6.46 -13.76
N GLY A 199 1.01 -6.29 -14.48
CA GLY A 199 1.03 -6.26 -15.95
C GLY A 199 0.33 -5.05 -16.58
N VAL A 200 -0.20 -4.12 -15.78
CA VAL A 200 -0.78 -2.86 -16.23
C VAL A 200 0.32 -1.80 -16.30
N PRO A 201 0.56 -1.17 -17.48
CA PRO A 201 1.48 -0.05 -17.56
C PRO A 201 1.01 1.10 -16.66
N VAL A 202 1.91 1.65 -15.84
CA VAL A 202 1.61 2.74 -14.89
C VAL A 202 1.04 3.98 -15.61
N GLU A 203 1.40 4.18 -16.88
CA GLU A 203 0.89 5.28 -17.70
C GLU A 203 -0.58 5.11 -18.10
N ARG A 204 -1.08 3.86 -18.05
CA ARG A 204 -2.46 3.48 -18.37
C ARG A 204 -3.30 3.20 -17.12
N SER A 205 -2.68 3.18 -15.94
CA SER A 205 -3.41 3.03 -14.68
C SER A 205 -4.17 4.30 -14.33
N MET A 206 -5.08 4.20 -13.36
CA MET A 206 -5.75 5.38 -12.83
C MET A 206 -4.74 6.35 -12.21
N ARG A 207 -4.82 7.62 -12.61
CA ARG A 207 -3.92 8.70 -12.16
C ARG A 207 -4.58 9.74 -11.26
N HIS A 208 -5.91 9.77 -11.21
CA HIS A 208 -6.66 10.65 -10.32
C HIS A 208 -7.96 9.99 -9.85
N VAL A 209 -8.40 10.33 -8.64
CA VAL A 209 -9.72 10.00 -8.08
C VAL A 209 -10.31 11.27 -7.50
N GLY A 210 -11.46 11.74 -7.99
CA GLY A 210 -12.06 12.97 -7.47
C GLY A 210 -11.14 14.20 -7.57
N GLY A 211 -10.20 14.21 -8.55
CA GLY A 211 -9.18 15.26 -8.68
C GLY A 211 -7.92 15.05 -7.83
N VAL A 212 -7.92 14.10 -6.89
CA VAL A 212 -6.74 13.75 -6.08
C VAL A 212 -5.77 12.88 -6.90
N PRO A 213 -4.46 13.19 -6.94
CA PRO A 213 -3.46 12.34 -7.59
C PRO A 213 -3.44 10.91 -7.03
N ALA A 214 -3.42 9.92 -7.90
CA ALA A 214 -3.39 8.50 -7.55
C ALA A 214 -2.22 7.80 -8.25
N HIS A 215 -1.48 6.97 -7.51
CA HIS A 215 -0.29 6.30 -8.02
C HIS A 215 -0.38 4.78 -7.86
N LEU A 216 -0.39 4.07 -8.98
CA LEU A 216 -0.09 2.64 -9.00
C LEU A 216 1.39 2.44 -8.65
N VAL A 217 1.65 1.60 -7.66
CA VAL A 217 3.00 1.31 -7.14
C VAL A 217 3.32 -0.17 -7.05
N ALA A 218 2.61 -1.03 -7.79
CA ALA A 218 2.94 -2.44 -7.91
C ALA A 218 4.38 -2.64 -8.41
N ALA A 219 5.14 -3.52 -7.74
CA ALA A 219 6.58 -3.65 -7.94
C ALA A 219 6.97 -3.97 -9.39
N ASP A 220 6.23 -4.83 -10.08
CA ASP A 220 6.50 -5.17 -11.49
C ASP A 220 6.26 -3.98 -12.42
N GLY A 221 5.17 -3.24 -12.22
CA GLY A 221 4.87 -2.02 -12.97
C GLY A 221 5.93 -0.93 -12.77
N LEU A 222 6.53 -0.86 -11.58
CA LEU A 222 7.64 0.05 -11.25
C LEU A 222 9.02 -0.49 -11.64
N LYS A 223 9.12 -1.67 -12.25
CA LYS A 223 10.40 -2.33 -12.53
C LYS A 223 11.29 -2.45 -11.29
N PHE A 224 10.66 -2.80 -10.17
CA PHE A 224 11.26 -2.99 -8.84
C PHE A 224 11.90 -1.76 -8.20
N ARG A 225 11.68 -0.55 -8.76
CA ARG A 225 12.24 0.69 -8.24
C ARG A 225 11.22 1.46 -7.39
N PRO A 226 11.47 1.72 -6.09
CA PRO A 226 10.58 2.53 -5.28
C PRO A 226 10.28 3.90 -5.92
N ARG A 227 9.01 4.25 -5.99
CA ARG A 227 8.56 5.51 -6.62
C ARG A 227 8.62 6.64 -5.61
N LEU A 228 9.34 7.72 -5.93
CA LEU A 228 9.25 8.97 -5.18
C LEU A 228 7.87 9.59 -5.41
N LEU A 229 7.17 9.89 -4.31
CA LEU A 229 5.84 10.52 -4.34
C LEU A 229 5.90 12.00 -4.01
N LEU A 230 6.67 12.35 -2.98
CA LEU A 230 6.82 13.71 -2.51
C LEU A 230 8.17 13.92 -1.79
N ASP A 231 8.60 15.16 -1.72
CA ASP A 231 9.67 15.62 -0.85
C ASP A 231 9.10 16.68 0.10
N THR A 232 9.19 16.44 1.40
CA THR A 232 8.71 17.35 2.46
C THR A 232 9.80 18.24 3.05
N GLY A 233 11.03 18.20 2.54
CA GLY A 233 12.12 19.05 3.05
C GLY A 233 12.08 20.46 2.44
N ASP A 234 11.82 21.45 3.31
CA ASP A 234 11.62 22.90 3.08
C ASP A 234 10.83 23.31 1.82
#